data_AF-B2IH36-F1
#
_entry.id   AF-B2IH36-F1
#
_cell.length_a   1.000
_cell.length_b   1.000
_cell.length_c   1.000
_cell.angle_alpha   90.00
_cell.angle_beta   90.00
_cell.angle_gamma   90.00
#
_symmetry.space_group_name_H-M   'P 1'
#
loop_
_entity.id
_entity.type
_entity.pdbx_description
1 polymer ?
#
loop_
_entity_poly.entity_id
_entity_poly.type
_entity_poly.pdbx_seq_one_letter_code
_entity_poly.pdbx_strand_id
1 'polypeptide(L)'
;MAVPRTVSEHLADLKSQIKSVDLADHVSFIVAARHCAETFRRYMAVNGTQSLAIDNLVSKCSILVEALKAKPPESQEALRRLRRDALDAADTLTGYLSDAEPAHEARILPLVRR
;
A
#
# COMPACT_ATOMS: atom_id res chain seq x y z
N MET A 1 7.09 -15.01 13.72
CA MET A 1 7.42 -14.12 12.57
C MET A 1 7.47 -12.70 13.09
N ALA A 2 8.53 -11.94 12.79
CA ALA A 2 8.61 -10.53 13.17
C ALA A 2 7.65 -9.75 12.26
N VAL A 3 6.55 -9.30 12.83
CA VAL A 3 5.43 -8.61 12.17
C VAL A 3 5.85 -7.50 11.18
N PRO A 4 6.89 -6.68 11.45
CA PRO A 4 7.38 -5.69 10.49
C PRO A 4 7.87 -6.27 9.16
N ARG A 5 8.39 -7.51 9.15
CA ARG A 5 8.88 -8.18 7.93
C ARG A 5 7.75 -8.48 6.96
N THR A 6 6.62 -8.99 7.45
CA THR A 6 5.47 -9.31 6.61
C THR A 6 4.86 -8.06 5.99
N VAL A 7 4.75 -6.96 6.75
CA VAL A 7 4.26 -5.68 6.20
C VAL A 7 5.24 -5.13 5.15
N SER A 8 6.54 -5.26 5.38
CA SER A 8 7.57 -4.86 4.41
C SER A 8 7.50 -5.67 3.11
N GLU A 9 7.27 -6.99 3.19
CA GLU A 9 7.09 -7.87 2.03
C GLU A 9 5.86 -7.46 1.20
N HIS A 10 4.72 -7.17 1.84
CA HIS A 10 3.53 -6.70 1.14
C HIS A 10 3.74 -5.32 0.47
N LEU A 11 4.46 -4.40 1.11
CA LEU A 11 4.79 -3.10 0.50
C LEU A 11 5.76 -3.24 -0.68
N ALA A 12 6.75 -4.12 -0.58
CA ALA A 12 7.69 -4.38 -1.68
C ALA A 12 6.97 -4.96 -2.90
N ASP A 13 6.05 -5.90 -2.67
CA ASP A 13 5.21 -6.46 -3.73
C ASP A 13 4.32 -5.39 -4.36
N LEU A 14 3.62 -4.58 -3.55
CA LEU A 14 2.79 -3.49 -4.06
C LEU A 14 3.60 -2.48 -4.89
N LYS A 15 4.80 -2.10 -4.45
CA LYS A 15 5.70 -1.22 -5.23
C LYS A 15 6.07 -1.82 -6.57
N SER A 16 6.27 -3.14 -6.64
CA SER A 16 6.51 -3.84 -7.90
C SER A 16 5.28 -3.72 -8.83
N GLN A 17 4.09 -3.99 -8.29
CA GLN A 17 2.85 -3.87 -9.04
C GLN A 17 2.59 -2.44 -9.55
N ILE A 18 2.83 -1.39 -8.74
CA ILE A 18 2.66 0.02 -9.18
C ILE A 18 3.50 0.32 -10.44
N LYS A 19 4.70 -0.24 -10.55
CA LYS A 19 5.61 0.01 -11.68
C LYS A 19 5.11 -0.60 -12.99
N SER A 20 4.42 -1.75 -12.91
CA SER A 20 4.02 -2.54 -14.08
C SER A 20 2.52 -2.57 -14.34
N VAL A 21 1.69 -2.02 -13.44
CA VAL A 21 0.22 -2.14 -13.54
C VAL A 21 -0.29 -1.60 -14.87
N ASP A 22 -1.13 -2.42 -15.49
CA ASP A 22 -1.86 -2.15 -16.71
C ASP A 22 -3.38 -2.20 -16.43
N LEU A 23 -4.19 -1.95 -17.46
CA LEU A 23 -5.64 -1.98 -17.31
C LEU A 23 -6.17 -3.41 -17.11
N ALA A 24 -5.51 -4.47 -17.60
CA ALA A 24 -6.02 -5.83 -17.40
C ALA A 24 -5.95 -6.25 -15.92
N ASP A 25 -4.89 -5.86 -15.22
CA ASP A 25 -4.63 -6.27 -13.83
C ASP A 25 -5.12 -5.29 -12.76
N HIS A 26 -5.82 -4.22 -13.15
CA HIS A 26 -6.19 -3.12 -12.25
C HIS A 26 -7.01 -3.54 -11.02
N VAL A 27 -7.84 -4.59 -11.14
CA VAL A 27 -8.63 -5.12 -10.02
C VAL A 27 -7.72 -5.77 -8.98
N SER A 28 -6.84 -6.67 -9.43
CA SER A 28 -5.85 -7.35 -8.59
C SER A 28 -4.95 -6.35 -7.88
N PHE A 29 -4.53 -5.31 -8.59
CA PHE A 29 -3.74 -4.22 -8.03
C PHE A 29 -4.44 -3.45 -6.91
N ILE A 30 -5.72 -3.09 -7.08
CA ILE A 30 -6.49 -2.38 -6.03
C ILE A 30 -6.73 -3.27 -4.82
N VAL A 31 -6.99 -4.57 -5.04
CA VAL A 31 -7.10 -5.54 -3.95
C VAL A 31 -5.78 -5.62 -3.18
N ALA A 32 -4.63 -5.68 -3.87
CA ALA A 32 -3.31 -5.69 -3.24
C ALA A 32 -3.06 -4.42 -2.43
N ALA A 33 -3.41 -3.24 -2.96
CA ALA A 33 -3.26 -1.96 -2.26
C ALA A 33 -4.09 -1.91 -0.96
N ARG A 34 -5.35 -2.36 -1.02
CA ARG A 34 -6.24 -2.43 0.16
C ARG A 34 -5.76 -3.46 1.17
N HIS A 35 -5.37 -4.64 0.71
CA HIS A 35 -4.82 -5.68 1.57
C HIS A 35 -3.56 -5.20 2.30
N CYS A 36 -2.67 -4.46 1.61
CA CYS A 36 -1.50 -3.86 2.24
C CYS A 36 -1.88 -2.84 3.32
N ALA A 37 -2.88 -1.99 3.06
CA ALA A 37 -3.41 -1.02 4.02
C ALA A 37 -4.02 -1.69 5.26
N GLU A 38 -4.85 -2.72 5.07
CA GLU A 38 -5.47 -3.49 6.15
C GLU A 38 -4.42 -4.24 6.96
N THR A 39 -3.45 -4.86 6.29
CA THR A 39 -2.30 -5.52 6.92
C THR A 39 -1.56 -4.54 7.82
N PHE A 40 -1.26 -3.34 7.33
CA PHE A 40 -0.58 -2.31 8.14
C PHE A 40 -1.40 -1.94 9.39
N ARG A 41 -2.70 -1.68 9.24
CA ARG A 41 -3.59 -1.32 10.37
C ARG A 41 -3.75 -2.42 11.40
N ARG A 42 -3.77 -3.67 10.97
CA ARG A 42 -3.93 -4.83 11.85
C ARG A 42 -2.69 -5.13 12.67
N TYR A 43 -1.53 -4.86 12.10
CA TYR A 43 -0.26 -5.36 12.62
C TYR A 43 0.63 -4.28 13.23
N MET A 44 0.39 -3.01 12.90
CA MET A 44 1.15 -1.87 13.42
C MET A 44 0.23 -0.98 14.27
N ALA A 45 0.75 -0.42 15.35
CA ALA A 45 0.07 0.64 16.09
C ALA A 45 0.11 1.92 15.25
N VAL A 46 -1.03 2.26 14.64
CA VAL A 46 -1.14 3.36 13.68
C VAL A 46 -1.55 4.64 14.40
N ASN A 47 -0.75 5.69 14.29
CA ASN A 47 -1.14 7.04 14.72
C ASN A 47 -1.89 7.80 13.60
N GLY A 48 -2.41 9.00 13.89
CA GLY A 48 -3.17 9.79 12.91
C GLY A 48 -2.43 10.04 11.59
N THR A 49 -1.14 10.40 11.66
CA THR A 49 -0.30 10.65 10.48
C THR A 49 -0.09 9.38 9.64
N GLN A 50 0.16 8.24 10.30
CA GLN A 50 0.32 6.96 9.62
C GLN A 50 -1.00 6.48 9.00
N SER A 51 -2.13 6.71 9.67
CA SER A 51 -3.45 6.37 9.11
C SER A 51 -3.70 7.16 7.83
N LEU A 52 -3.42 8.47 7.84
CA LEU A 52 -3.53 9.32 6.65
C LEU A 52 -2.59 8.85 5.53
N ALA A 53 -1.37 8.40 5.86
CA ALA A 53 -0.44 7.86 4.86
C ALA A 53 -0.96 6.57 4.21
N ILE A 54 -1.58 5.69 4.99
CA ILE A 54 -2.24 4.47 4.49
C ILE A 54 -3.39 4.83 3.56
N ASP A 55 -4.26 5.76 3.95
CA ASP A 55 -5.38 6.21 3.12
C ASP A 55 -4.90 6.90 1.84
N ASN A 56 -3.83 7.71 1.93
CA ASN A 56 -3.21 8.36 0.78
C ASN A 56 -2.66 7.32 -0.22
N LEU A 57 -2.00 6.26 0.24
CA LEU A 57 -1.53 5.18 -0.63
C LEU A 57 -2.70 4.55 -1.41
N VAL A 58 -3.77 4.15 -0.72
CA VAL A 58 -4.95 3.54 -1.37
C VAL A 58 -5.60 4.52 -2.35
N SER A 59 -5.69 5.79 -1.98
CA SER A 59 -6.22 6.86 -2.83
C SER A 59 -5.39 7.05 -4.10
N LYS A 60 -4.06 7.15 -3.98
CA LYS A 60 -3.16 7.29 -5.13
C LYS A 60 -3.20 6.09 -6.07
N CYS A 61 -3.25 4.87 -5.54
CA CYS A 61 -3.47 3.66 -6.34
C CYS A 61 -4.81 3.67 -7.07
N SER A 62 -5.87 4.15 -6.40
CA SER A 62 -7.20 4.29 -7.01
C SER A 62 -7.20 5.31 -8.14
N ILE A 63 -6.58 6.48 -7.95
CA ILE A 63 -6.46 7.51 -8.98
C ILE A 63 -5.71 6.98 -10.21
N LEU A 64 -4.61 6.24 -10.00
CA LEU A 64 -3.87 5.61 -11.09
C LEU A 64 -4.76 4.65 -11.90
N VAL A 65 -5.57 3.84 -11.24
CA VAL A 65 -6.50 2.91 -11.91
C VAL A 65 -7.60 3.64 -12.67
N GLU A 66 -8.18 4.70 -12.09
CA GLU A 66 -9.20 5.49 -12.78
C GLU A 66 -8.62 6.19 -14.02
N ALA A 67 -7.37 6.66 -13.95
CA ALA A 67 -6.65 7.20 -15.11
C ALA A 67 -6.40 6.14 -16.20
N LEU A 68 -6.13 4.88 -15.83
CA LEU A 68 -6.02 3.77 -16.79
C LEU A 68 -7.36 3.45 -17.48
N LYS A 69 -8.50 3.71 -16.81
CA LYS A 69 -9.85 3.50 -17.35
C LYS A 69 -10.40 4.68 -18.14
N ALA A 70 -9.74 5.84 -18.09
CA ALA A 70 -10.24 7.09 -18.64
C ALA A 70 -10.57 6.98 -20.14
N LYS A 71 -11.64 7.68 -20.57
CA LYS A 71 -12.05 7.82 -21.97
C LYS A 71 -12.30 9.30 -22.28
N PRO A 72 -11.46 9.98 -23.08
CA PRO A 72 -10.27 9.46 -23.79
C PRO A 72 -9.14 9.01 -22.84
N PRO A 73 -8.23 8.14 -23.30
CA PRO A 73 -7.11 7.67 -22.47
C PRO A 73 -6.19 8.82 -22.07
N GLU A 74 -5.74 8.78 -20.82
CA GLU A 74 -4.77 9.74 -20.28
C GLU A 74 -3.43 9.68 -21.04
N SER A 75 -2.71 10.81 -21.03
CA SER A 75 -1.39 10.87 -21.65
C SER A 75 -0.40 9.94 -20.94
N GLN A 76 0.58 9.41 -21.67
CA GLN A 76 1.64 8.59 -21.09
C GLN A 76 2.44 9.35 -20.01
N GLU A 77 2.55 10.67 -20.13
CA GLU A 77 3.19 11.50 -19.12
C GLU A 77 2.35 11.61 -17.84
N ALA A 78 1.03 11.77 -17.95
CA ALA A 78 0.11 11.77 -16.82
C ALA A 78 0.17 10.43 -16.06
N LEU A 79 0.13 9.30 -16.77
CA LEU A 79 0.26 7.98 -16.17
C LEU A 79 1.62 7.78 -15.47
N ARG A 80 2.72 8.30 -16.02
CA ARG A 80 4.04 8.29 -15.36
C ARG A 80 4.05 9.11 -14.08
N ARG A 81 3.40 10.29 -14.07
CA ARG A 81 3.27 11.13 -12.86
C ARG A 81 2.45 10.41 -11.80
N LEU A 82 1.30 9.84 -12.15
CA LEU A 82 0.46 9.09 -11.21
C LEU A 82 1.15 7.85 -10.64
N ARG A 83 1.93 7.12 -11.44
CA ARG A 83 2.77 6.02 -10.94
C ARG A 83 3.81 6.50 -9.94
N ARG A 84 4.45 7.65 -10.18
CA ARG A 84 5.40 8.24 -9.25
C ARG A 84 4.73 8.64 -7.95
N ASP A 85 3.59 9.32 -8.01
CA ASP A 85 2.81 9.69 -6.82
C ASP A 85 2.43 8.47 -5.96
N ALA A 86 2.03 7.36 -6.59
CA ALA A 86 1.71 6.13 -5.88
C ALA A 86 2.95 5.47 -5.27
N LEU A 87 4.09 5.48 -5.97
CA LEU A 87 5.36 5.00 -5.42
C LEU A 87 5.82 5.83 -4.23
N ASP A 88 5.77 7.16 -4.33
CA ASP A 88 6.15 8.07 -3.26
C ASP A 88 5.28 7.86 -2.00
N ALA A 89 3.98 7.59 -2.18
CA ALA A 89 3.09 7.22 -1.09
C ALA A 89 3.48 5.89 -0.43
N ALA A 90 3.87 4.89 -1.24
CA ALA A 90 4.33 3.59 -0.72
C ALA A 90 5.68 3.71 0.00
N ASP A 91 6.60 4.56 -0.49
CA ASP A 91 7.87 4.87 0.16
C ASP A 91 7.67 5.61 1.48
N THR A 92 6.74 6.58 1.51
CA THR A 92 6.34 7.26 2.76
C THR A 92 5.86 6.27 3.81
N LEU A 93 4.99 5.33 3.42
CA LEU A 93 4.49 4.30 4.33
C LEU A 93 5.59 3.30 4.76
N THR A 94 6.58 3.06 3.89
CA THR A 94 7.76 2.25 4.23
C THR A 94 8.64 2.95 5.27
N GLY A 95 8.78 4.27 5.20
CA GLY A 95 9.48 5.04 6.24
C GLY A 95 8.87 4.82 7.61
N TYR A 96 7.54 4.90 7.70
CA TYR A 96 6.82 4.69 8.95
C TYR A 96 6.90 3.27 9.53
N LEU A 97 7.29 2.25 8.76
CA LEU A 97 7.49 0.91 9.31
C LEU A 97 8.62 0.85 10.33
N SER A 98 9.63 1.69 10.18
CA SER A 98 10.78 1.71 11.10
C SER A 98 10.41 2.33 12.45
N ASP A 99 9.44 3.25 12.44
CA ASP A 99 9.00 4.01 13.61
C ASP A 99 7.75 3.42 14.31
N ALA A 100 6.99 2.59 13.61
CA ALA A 100 5.73 2.05 14.14
C ALA A 100 5.99 0.85 15.07
N GLU A 101 5.44 0.92 16.28
CA GLU A 101 5.42 -0.24 17.17
C GLU A 101 4.44 -1.32 16.67
N PRO A 102 4.70 -2.62 16.87
CA PRO A 102 3.73 -3.66 16.57
C PRO A 102 2.45 -3.44 17.38
N ALA A 103 1.28 -3.58 16.72
CA ALA A 103 -0.01 -3.48 17.39
C ALA A 103 -0.14 -4.50 18.53
N HIS A 104 -1.01 -4.21 19.50
CA HIS A 104 -1.30 -5.17 20.58
C HIS A 104 -1.80 -6.52 20.04
N GLU A 105 -2.61 -6.53 18.97
CA GLU A 105 -3.05 -7.76 18.29
C GLU A 105 -1.88 -8.58 17.72
N ALA A 106 -0.87 -7.91 17.16
CA ALA A 106 0.37 -8.52 16.68
C ALA A 106 1.22 -9.13 17.82
N ARG A 107 1.11 -8.60 19.04
CA ARG A 107 1.77 -9.14 20.24
C ARG A 107 1.08 -10.39 20.79
N ILE A 108 -0.22 -10.57 20.55
CA ILE A 108 -1.01 -11.72 21.07
C ILE A 108 -1.01 -12.91 20.10
N LEU A 109 -0.91 -12.68 18.79
CA LEU A 109 -0.89 -13.74 17.77
C LEU A 109 0.11 -14.89 17.98
N PRO A 110 1.33 -14.68 18.53
CA PRO A 110 2.23 -15.78 18.87
C PRO A 110 1.77 -16.62 20.09
N LEU A 111 0.87 -16.10 20.93
CA LEU A 111 0.39 -16.77 22.15
C LEU A 111 -0.83 -17.66 21.89
N VAL A 112 -1.54 -17.49 20.77
CA VAL A 112 -2.75 -18.28 20.42
C VAL A 112 -2.44 -19.42 19.46
N ARG A 113 -1.25 -19.46 18.83
CA ARG A 113 -0.78 -20.58 18.00
C ARG A 113 0.06 -21.60 18.80
N ARG A 114 -0.44 -21.99 19.98
CA ARG A 114 0.05 -23.18 20.70
C ARG A 114 -0.99 -24.27 20.66
#